data_AF-A0A922Y239-F1
#
_entry.id   AF-A0A922Y239-F1
#
_cell.length_a   1.000
_cell.length_b   1.000
_cell.length_c   1.000
_cell.angle_alpha   90.00
_cell.angle_beta   90.00
_cell.angle_gamma   90.00
#
_symmetry.space_group_name_H-M   'P 1'
#
loop_
_entity.id
_entity.type
_entity.pdbx_description
1 polymer ?
#
loop_
_entity_poly.entity_id
_entity_poly.type
_entity_poly.pdbx_seq_one_letter_code
_entity_poly.pdbx_strand_id
1 'polypeptide(L)'
;MAALLASIQERRLGQAAEIDQRVTALRGDVSEAEEKLKRLYRMVENGMTELDDVLKERIADLKLSRDKAKAVLDRITRGQSGPRTLDPVSIDAFSRVMRDNITTGEIPFRKAYIRSVVDRIEVDDHVVRIVSDKATLEKAVAHGALAENAVRSFEPKWRARHDSNV
;
A
#
# COMPACT_ATOMS: atom_id res chain seq x y z
N MET A 1 5.38 19.35 7.07
CA MET A 1 6.01 18.02 6.97
C MET A 1 5.62 17.12 8.13
N ALA A 2 5.96 17.47 9.37
CA ALA A 2 5.60 16.66 10.55
C ALA A 2 4.11 16.29 10.61
N ALA A 3 3.18 17.24 10.45
CA ALA A 3 1.74 16.97 10.41
C ALA A 3 1.30 16.03 9.27
N LEU A 4 1.98 16.07 8.12
CA LEU A 4 1.68 15.20 6.98
C LEU A 4 2.13 13.76 7.26
N LEU A 5 3.34 13.59 7.80
CA LEU A 5 3.88 12.29 8.22
C LEU A 5 3.07 11.69 9.38
N ALA A 6 2.67 12.50 10.35
CA ALA A 6 1.77 12.09 11.42
C ALA A 6 0.41 11.61 10.87
N SER A 7 -0.19 12.34 9.91
CA SER A 7 -1.45 11.91 9.29
C SER A 7 -1.32 10.61 8.46
N ILE A 8 -0.15 10.36 7.85
CA ILE A 8 0.14 9.10 7.15
C ILE A 8 0.34 7.97 8.17
N GLN A 9 1.02 8.23 9.28
CA GLN A 9 1.21 7.28 10.38
C GLN A 9 -0.13 6.87 10.99
N GLU A 10 -1.02 7.82 11.28
CA GLU A 10 -2.36 7.54 11.80
C GLU A 10 -3.19 6.71 10.82
N ARG A 11 -3.14 7.03 9.52
CA ARG A 11 -3.78 6.23 8.47
C ARG A 11 -3.22 4.81 8.40
N ARG A 12 -1.90 4.65 8.49
CA ARG A 12 -1.24 3.33 8.52
C ARG A 12 -1.60 2.52 9.76
N LEU A 13 -1.73 3.15 10.93
CA LEU A 13 -2.15 2.48 12.16
C LEU A 13 -3.61 2.00 12.06
N GLY A 14 -4.51 2.83 11.52
CA GLY A 14 -5.90 2.43 11.26
C GLY A 14 -5.99 1.24 10.28
N GLN A 15 -5.27 1.31 9.16
CA GLN A 15 -5.19 0.20 8.20
C GLN A 15 -4.52 -1.04 8.79
N ALA A 16 -3.51 -0.88 9.67
CA ALA A 16 -2.83 -2.00 10.30
C ALA A 16 -3.78 -2.82 11.18
N ALA A 17 -4.66 -2.17 11.94
CA ALA A 17 -5.64 -2.87 12.78
C ALA A 17 -6.63 -3.71 11.95
N GLU A 18 -7.14 -3.15 10.85
CA GLU A 18 -8.03 -3.87 9.92
C GLU A 18 -7.31 -5.06 9.26
N ILE A 19 -6.06 -4.84 8.84
CA ILE A 19 -5.22 -5.89 8.26
C ILE A 19 -4.93 -6.99 9.29
N ASP A 20 -4.64 -6.65 10.55
CA ASP A 20 -4.36 -7.61 11.61
C ASP A 20 -5.59 -8.45 11.98
N GLN A 21 -6.77 -7.84 12.02
CA GLN A 21 -8.03 -8.58 12.16
C GLN A 21 -8.22 -9.56 11.00
N ARG A 22 -7.99 -9.11 9.76
CA ARG A 22 -8.12 -9.96 8.57
C ARG A 22 -7.10 -11.09 8.54
N VAL A 23 -5.86 -10.85 8.96
CA VAL A 23 -4.82 -11.89 9.09
C VAL A 23 -5.23 -12.91 10.15
N THR A 24 -5.76 -12.47 11.29
CA THR A 24 -6.21 -13.36 12.37
C THR A 24 -7.37 -14.24 11.90
N ALA A 25 -8.35 -13.69 11.20
CA ALA A 25 -9.45 -14.45 10.62
C ALA A 25 -8.94 -15.50 9.62
N LEU A 26 -8.08 -15.10 8.67
CA LEU A 26 -7.51 -16.03 7.68
C LEU A 26 -6.68 -17.15 8.31
N ARG A 27 -5.95 -16.87 9.40
CA ARG A 27 -5.23 -17.91 10.17
C ARG A 27 -6.21 -18.90 10.81
N GLY A 28 -7.32 -18.39 11.35
CA GLY A 28 -8.41 -19.21 11.87
C GLY A 28 -8.97 -20.16 10.82
N ASP A 29 -9.34 -19.62 9.65
CA ASP A 29 -9.90 -20.40 8.53
C ASP A 29 -8.94 -21.51 8.06
N VAL A 30 -7.65 -21.21 7.97
CA VAL A 30 -6.62 -22.20 7.61
C VAL A 30 -6.54 -23.30 8.66
N SER A 31 -6.47 -22.94 9.95
CA SER A 31 -6.39 -23.91 11.05
C SER A 31 -7.63 -24.80 11.10
N GLU A 32 -8.82 -24.22 10.96
CA GLU A 32 -10.08 -24.96 10.98
C GLU A 32 -10.17 -25.95 9.80
N ALA A 33 -9.78 -25.53 8.60
CA ALA A 33 -9.76 -26.40 7.42
C ALA A 33 -8.76 -27.56 7.59
N GLU A 34 -7.58 -27.30 8.16
CA GLU A 34 -6.57 -28.32 8.43
C GLU A 34 -7.04 -29.33 9.49
N GLU A 35 -7.71 -28.88 10.54
CA GLU A 35 -8.29 -29.76 11.55
C GLU A 35 -9.43 -30.63 11.00
N LYS A 36 -10.30 -30.05 10.15
CA LYS A 36 -11.34 -30.82 9.45
C LYS A 36 -10.73 -31.89 8.55
N LEU A 37 -9.71 -31.55 7.76
CA LEU A 37 -8.99 -32.52 6.92
C LEU A 37 -8.36 -33.63 7.76
N LYS A 38 -7.69 -33.28 8.87
CA LYS A 38 -7.05 -34.25 9.76
C LYS A 38 -8.05 -35.24 10.39
N ARG A 39 -9.24 -34.76 10.76
CA ARG A 39 -10.32 -35.62 11.28
C ARG A 39 -10.85 -36.59 10.21
N LEU A 40 -11.06 -36.10 8.99
CA LEU A 40 -11.50 -36.95 7.87
C LEU A 40 -10.46 -38.03 7.54
N TYR A 41 -9.17 -37.68 7.49
CA TYR A 41 -8.12 -38.68 7.26
C TYR A 41 -8.09 -39.74 8.36
N ARG A 42 -8.20 -39.34 9.63
CA ARG A 42 -8.24 -40.29 10.75
C ARG A 42 -9.46 -41.23 10.68
N MET A 43 -10.62 -40.74 10.26
CA MET A 43 -11.82 -41.58 10.09
C MET A 43 -11.62 -42.65 9.00
N VAL A 44 -10.97 -42.29 7.90
CA VAL A 44 -10.61 -43.22 6.82
C VAL A 44 -9.56 -44.22 7.29
N GLU A 45 -8.51 -43.77 7.99
CA GLU A 45 -7.47 -44.64 8.54
C GLU A 45 -8.01 -45.67 9.55
N ASN A 46 -9.00 -45.28 10.35
CA ASN A 46 -9.64 -46.15 11.33
C ASN A 46 -10.72 -47.07 10.72
N GLY A 47 -10.94 -47.01 9.40
CA GLY A 47 -11.97 -47.81 8.72
C GLY A 47 -13.40 -47.44 9.10
N MET A 48 -13.63 -46.25 9.68
CA MET A 48 -14.96 -45.79 10.07
C MET A 48 -15.80 -45.34 8.86
N THR A 49 -15.15 -44.97 7.76
CA THR A 49 -15.77 -44.51 6.51
C THR A 49 -14.93 -44.93 5.31
N GLU A 50 -15.55 -45.37 4.23
CA GLU A 50 -14.86 -45.65 2.97
C GLU A 50 -14.58 -44.37 2.17
N LEU A 51 -13.55 -44.41 1.33
CA LEU A 51 -13.21 -43.29 0.44
C LEU A 51 -14.13 -43.30 -0.79
N ASP A 52 -15.34 -42.81 -0.62
CA ASP A 52 -16.32 -42.61 -1.69
C ASP A 52 -16.09 -41.28 -2.45
N ASP A 53 -16.86 -41.08 -3.52
CA ASP A 53 -16.72 -39.87 -4.35
C ASP A 53 -17.17 -38.61 -3.62
N VAL A 54 -18.13 -38.72 -2.69
CA VAL A 54 -18.58 -37.61 -1.83
C VAL A 54 -17.46 -37.14 -0.90
N LEU A 55 -16.74 -38.07 -0.26
CA LEU A 55 -15.63 -37.73 0.62
C LEU A 55 -14.44 -37.16 -0.16
N LYS A 56 -14.17 -37.66 -1.37
CA LYS A 56 -13.15 -37.09 -2.27
C LYS A 56 -13.47 -35.64 -2.63
N GLU A 57 -14.72 -35.35 -3.01
CA GLU A 57 -15.18 -33.99 -3.31
C GLU A 57 -15.03 -33.09 -2.09
N ARG A 58 -15.45 -33.56 -0.91
CA ARG A 58 -15.32 -32.79 0.34
C ARG A 58 -13.87 -32.48 0.72
N ILE A 59 -12.95 -33.43 0.51
CA ILE A 59 -11.52 -33.22 0.73
C ILE A 59 -10.97 -32.20 -0.27
N ALA A 60 -11.38 -32.27 -1.54
CA ALA A 60 -10.97 -31.33 -2.56
C ALA A 60 -11.41 -29.88 -2.22
N ASP A 61 -12.65 -29.70 -1.78
CA ASP A 61 -13.18 -28.41 -1.35
C ASP A 61 -12.43 -27.83 -0.15
N LEU A 62 -12.18 -28.66 0.87
CA LEU A 62 -11.44 -28.24 2.06
C LEU A 62 -9.99 -27.84 1.71
N LYS A 63 -9.32 -28.61 0.84
CA LYS A 63 -7.98 -28.26 0.34
C LYS A 63 -8.01 -26.94 -0.43
N LEU A 64 -8.98 -26.77 -1.33
CA LEU A 64 -9.12 -25.55 -2.12
C LEU A 64 -9.35 -24.32 -1.23
N SER A 65 -10.22 -24.42 -0.22
CA SER A 65 -10.48 -23.35 0.74
C SER A 65 -9.22 -23.00 1.53
N ARG A 66 -8.51 -24.01 2.03
CA ARG A 66 -7.25 -23.87 2.79
C ARG A 66 -6.16 -23.21 1.94
N ASP A 67 -6.00 -23.63 0.69
CA ASP A 67 -4.97 -23.10 -0.22
C ASP A 67 -5.27 -21.66 -0.63
N LYS A 68 -6.55 -21.32 -0.87
CA LYS A 68 -6.99 -19.93 -1.11
C LYS A 68 -6.68 -19.04 0.10
N ALA A 69 -7.03 -19.47 1.30
CA ALA A 69 -6.77 -18.70 2.52
C ALA A 69 -5.26 -18.49 2.75
N LYS A 70 -4.43 -19.52 2.55
CA LYS A 70 -2.96 -19.41 2.60
C LYS A 70 -2.41 -18.43 1.56
N ALA A 71 -2.87 -18.50 0.31
CA ALA A 71 -2.41 -17.60 -0.75
C ALA A 71 -2.71 -16.13 -0.42
N VAL A 72 -3.88 -15.84 0.16
CA VAL A 72 -4.23 -14.48 0.60
C VAL A 72 -3.35 -14.04 1.77
N LEU A 73 -3.12 -14.92 2.75
CA LEU A 73 -2.27 -14.64 3.90
C LEU A 73 -0.82 -14.35 3.50
N ASP A 74 -0.25 -15.13 2.57
CA ASP A 74 1.10 -14.91 2.04
C ASP A 74 1.20 -13.59 1.26
N ARG A 75 0.13 -13.20 0.56
CA ARG A 75 0.08 -11.90 -0.14
C ARG A 75 0.08 -10.75 0.85
N ILE A 76 -0.71 -10.84 1.92
CA ILE A 76 -0.77 -9.80 2.94
C ILE A 76 0.58 -9.71 3.68
N THR A 77 1.16 -10.84 4.05
CA THR A 77 2.42 -10.90 4.81
C THR A 77 3.58 -10.31 4.02
N ARG A 78 3.69 -10.60 2.71
CA ARG A 78 4.71 -10.01 1.84
C ARG A 78 4.56 -8.48 1.68
N GLY A 79 3.33 -7.97 1.71
CA GLY A 79 3.03 -6.55 1.65
C GLY A 79 3.30 -5.77 2.95
N GLN A 80 3.56 -6.46 4.08
CA GLN A 80 3.82 -5.84 5.38
C GLN A 80 5.31 -5.51 5.62
N SER A 81 6.16 -5.57 4.59
CA SER A 81 7.59 -5.25 4.68
C SER A 81 7.82 -3.74 4.88
N GLY A 82 7.59 -3.24 6.10
CA GLY A 82 7.88 -1.85 6.48
C GLY A 82 7.61 -1.59 7.96
N PRO A 83 8.30 -0.61 8.60
CA PRO A 83 8.04 -0.27 10.00
C PRO A 83 6.58 0.17 10.18
N ARG A 84 5.86 -0.50 11.09
CA ARG A 84 4.47 -0.17 11.47
C ARG A 84 4.38 1.15 12.25
N THR A 85 5.45 1.53 12.92
CA THR A 85 5.53 2.71 13.78
C THR A 85 6.74 3.55 13.42
N LEU A 86 6.49 4.77 12.95
CA LEU A 86 7.49 5.82 12.88
C LEU A 86 7.54 6.54 14.23
N ASP A 87 8.72 6.59 14.85
CA ASP A 87 8.93 7.30 16.10
C ASP A 87 8.78 8.83 15.90
N PRO A 88 8.03 9.55 16.76
CA PRO A 88 7.85 11.00 16.64
C PRO A 88 9.15 11.79 16.60
N VAL A 89 10.19 11.36 17.33
CA VAL A 89 11.49 12.04 17.33
C VAL A 89 12.16 11.89 15.96
N SER A 90 12.08 10.69 15.38
CA SER A 90 12.55 10.40 14.03
C SER A 90 11.80 11.21 12.97
N ILE A 91 10.48 11.42 13.13
CA ILE A 91 9.67 12.27 12.25
C ILE A 91 10.11 13.74 12.30
N ASP A 92 10.38 14.28 13.51
CA ASP A 92 10.84 15.67 13.66
C ASP A 92 12.24 15.85 13.08
N ALA A 93 13.17 14.94 13.41
CA ALA A 93 14.53 14.96 12.88
C ALA A 93 14.55 14.90 11.35
N PHE A 94 13.79 13.97 10.75
CA PHE A 94 13.63 13.89 9.29
C PHE A 94 13.01 15.18 8.72
N SER A 95 11.97 15.72 9.37
CA SER A 95 11.31 16.95 8.91
C SER A 95 12.25 18.15 8.90
N ARG A 96 13.18 18.23 9.88
CA ARG A 96 14.21 19.28 9.93
C ARG A 96 15.22 19.12 8.80
N VAL A 97 15.84 17.95 8.69
CA VAL A 97 16.82 17.65 7.63
C VAL A 97 16.24 17.88 6.25
N MET A 98 14.99 17.45 6.01
CA MET A 98 14.33 17.64 4.74
C MET A 98 13.99 19.11 4.47
N ARG A 99 13.54 19.86 5.48
CA ARG A 99 13.30 21.30 5.33
C ARG A 99 14.58 22.03 4.97
N ASP A 100 15.67 21.74 5.67
CA ASP A 100 16.98 22.34 5.43
C ASP A 100 17.47 22.00 4.02
N ASN A 101 17.38 20.74 3.60
CA ASN A 101 17.76 20.35 2.24
C ASN A 101 16.88 21.00 1.15
N ILE A 102 15.61 21.31 1.44
CA ILE A 102 14.73 22.04 0.51
C ILE A 102 15.10 23.52 0.43
N THR A 103 15.52 24.14 1.54
CA THR A 103 15.87 25.57 1.56
C THR A 103 17.30 25.84 1.09
N THR A 104 18.25 25.00 1.49
CA THR A 104 19.69 25.24 1.31
C THR A 104 20.42 24.10 0.59
N GLY A 105 19.81 22.93 0.40
CA GLY A 105 20.43 21.79 -0.29
C GLY A 105 20.58 21.99 -1.80
N GLU A 106 21.19 21.05 -2.51
CA GLU A 106 21.50 21.21 -3.93
C GLU A 106 20.26 21.32 -4.84
N ILE A 107 20.36 22.10 -5.92
CA ILE A 107 19.27 22.31 -6.90
C ILE A 107 18.65 20.99 -7.40
N PRO A 108 19.43 19.94 -7.75
CA PRO A 108 18.86 18.67 -8.22
C PRO A 108 17.99 18.00 -7.16
N PHE A 109 18.43 17.98 -5.90
CA PHE A 109 17.68 17.42 -4.78
C PHE A 109 16.35 18.16 -4.57
N ARG A 110 16.40 19.50 -4.54
CA ARG A 110 15.18 20.33 -4.38
C ARG A 110 14.15 20.07 -5.48
N LYS A 111 14.61 19.97 -6.73
CA LYS A 111 13.73 19.67 -7.88
C LYS A 111 13.15 18.27 -7.78
N ALA A 112 13.97 17.28 -7.43
CA ALA A 112 13.51 15.89 -7.28
C ALA A 112 12.48 15.76 -6.16
N TYR A 113 12.71 16.43 -5.03
CA TYR A 113 11.78 16.44 -3.91
C TYR A 113 10.44 17.10 -4.25
N ILE A 114 10.44 18.31 -4.83
CA ILE A 114 9.18 18.97 -5.20
C ILE A 114 8.41 18.12 -6.21
N ARG A 115 9.10 17.51 -7.18
CA ARG A 115 8.48 16.63 -8.17
C ARG A 115 7.90 15.35 -7.57
N SER A 116 8.45 14.83 -6.47
CA SER A 116 7.92 13.62 -5.83
C SER A 116 6.66 13.90 -5.02
N VAL A 117 6.49 15.13 -4.53
CA VAL A 117 5.37 15.51 -3.66
C VAL A 117 4.23 16.18 -4.43
N VAL A 118 4.54 16.92 -5.48
CA VAL A 118 3.54 17.67 -6.27
C VAL A 118 2.99 16.79 -7.39
N ASP A 119 1.67 16.63 -7.41
CA ASP A 119 0.96 15.92 -8.47
C ASP A 119 0.71 16.83 -9.68
N ARG A 120 0.14 18.02 -9.44
CA ARG A 120 0.01 19.08 -10.44
C ARG A 120 0.12 20.49 -9.86
N ILE A 121 0.48 21.43 -10.70
CA ILE A 121 0.49 22.86 -10.40
C ILE A 121 -0.50 23.53 -11.34
N GLU A 122 -1.52 24.16 -10.78
CA GLU A 122 -2.49 24.96 -11.51
C GLU A 122 -2.07 26.43 -11.35
N VAL A 123 -1.80 27.11 -12.47
CA VAL A 123 -1.47 28.54 -12.49
C VAL A 123 -2.65 29.30 -13.09
N ASP A 124 -3.22 30.19 -12.30
CA ASP A 124 -4.27 31.14 -12.70
C ASP A 124 -3.70 32.57 -12.67
N ASP A 125 -4.45 33.55 -13.16
CA ASP A 125 -3.97 34.93 -13.37
C ASP A 125 -3.46 35.59 -12.08
N HIS A 126 -4.00 35.19 -10.93
CA HIS A 126 -3.65 35.76 -9.62
C HIS A 126 -3.32 34.71 -8.54
N VAL A 127 -3.39 33.42 -8.84
CA VAL A 127 -3.24 32.35 -7.85
C VAL A 127 -2.51 31.15 -8.44
N VAL A 128 -1.53 30.64 -7.70
CA VAL A 128 -0.90 29.33 -7.98
C VAL A 128 -1.42 28.32 -6.98
N ARG A 129 -2.03 27.23 -7.45
CA ARG A 129 -2.51 26.11 -6.63
C ARG A 129 -1.63 24.89 -6.85
N ILE A 130 -1.05 24.39 -5.76
CA ILE A 130 -0.23 23.17 -5.75
C ILE A 130 -1.12 22.04 -5.24
N VAL A 131 -1.31 21.01 -6.06
CA VAL A 131 -2.12 19.83 -5.73
C VAL A 131 -1.20 18.64 -5.51
N SER A 132 -1.42 17.93 -4.41
CA SER A 132 -0.70 16.71 -4.03
C SER A 132 -1.69 15.62 -3.63
N ASP A 133 -1.49 14.40 -4.10
CA ASP A 133 -2.27 13.23 -3.67
C ASP A 133 -1.51 12.42 -2.61
N LYS A 134 -2.11 12.29 -1.41
CA LYS A 134 -1.56 11.49 -0.31
C LYS A 134 -1.40 10.01 -0.67
N ALA A 135 -2.27 9.44 -1.52
CA ALA A 135 -2.16 8.04 -1.93
C ALA A 135 -0.97 7.80 -2.87
N THR A 136 -0.71 8.74 -3.77
CA THR A 136 0.47 8.72 -4.66
C THR A 136 1.77 8.85 -3.87
N LEU A 137 1.82 9.73 -2.87
CA LEU A 137 2.95 9.86 -1.94
C LEU A 137 3.25 8.57 -1.19
N GLU A 138 2.23 7.89 -0.66
CA GLU A 138 2.42 6.62 0.03
C GLU A 138 2.95 5.52 -0.89
N LYS A 139 2.47 5.47 -2.15
CA LYS A 139 3.01 4.53 -3.16
C LYS A 139 4.47 4.85 -3.49
N ALA A 140 4.83 6.12 -3.66
CA ALA A 140 6.20 6.55 -3.93
C ALA A 140 7.16 6.16 -2.80
N VAL A 141 6.73 6.32 -1.54
CA VAL A 141 7.51 5.93 -0.35
C VAL A 141 7.62 4.40 -0.23
N ALA A 142 6.55 3.65 -0.53
CA ALA A 142 6.55 2.19 -0.42
C ALA A 142 7.38 1.48 -1.50
N HIS A 143 7.50 2.06 -2.70
CA HIS A 143 8.18 1.43 -3.84
C HIS A 143 9.60 1.97 -4.09
N GLY A 144 10.09 2.91 -3.27
CA GLY A 144 11.50 3.37 -3.28
C GLY A 144 11.98 4.11 -4.53
N ALA A 145 11.23 4.09 -5.63
CA ALA A 145 11.54 4.80 -6.85
C ALA A 145 10.22 5.16 -7.55
N LEU A 146 9.96 6.46 -7.70
CA LEU A 146 9.01 6.89 -8.72
C LEU A 146 9.62 6.53 -10.06
N ALA A 147 8.93 5.65 -10.78
CA ALA A 147 9.23 5.22 -12.13
C ALA A 147 9.90 6.34 -12.95
N GLU A 148 11.19 6.13 -13.26
CA GLU A 148 11.84 6.81 -14.35
C GLU A 148 10.98 6.56 -15.60
N ASN A 149 10.49 7.63 -16.25
CA ASN A 149 9.85 7.69 -17.57
C ASN A 149 8.38 8.13 -17.70
N ALA A 150 7.71 8.57 -16.64
CA ALA A 150 6.49 9.37 -16.85
C ALA A 150 6.87 10.86 -16.90
N VAL A 151 7.21 11.39 -18.08
CA VAL A 151 7.19 12.84 -18.30
C VAL A 151 5.77 13.31 -18.06
N ARG A 152 5.51 13.84 -16.87
CA ARG A 152 4.21 14.43 -16.51
C ARG A 152 4.08 15.71 -17.32
N SER A 153 3.28 15.66 -18.38
CA SER A 153 3.02 16.80 -19.24
C SER A 153 2.32 17.89 -18.43
N PHE A 154 2.93 19.07 -18.37
CA PHE A 154 2.17 20.30 -18.17
C PHE A 154 1.18 20.35 -19.34
N GLU A 155 -0.13 20.32 -19.08
CA GLU A 155 -1.12 20.66 -20.11
C GLU A 155 -1.17 22.18 -20.23
N PRO A 156 -0.62 22.78 -21.29
CA PRO A 156 -0.77 24.19 -21.52
C PRO A 156 -2.20 24.35 -22.04
N LYS A 157 -3.14 24.80 -21.20
CA LYS A 157 -4.42 25.31 -21.70
C LYS A 157 -4.14 26.64 -22.41
N TRP A 158 -3.62 26.57 -23.64
CA TRP A 158 -3.45 27.74 -24.48
C TRP A 158 -4.83 28.35 -24.72
N ARG A 159 -5.00 29.59 -24.27
CA ARG A 159 -6.13 30.40 -24.67
C ARG A 159 -5.86 30.88 -26.09
N ALA A 160 -6.60 30.35 -27.06
CA ALA A 160 -6.67 30.97 -28.38
C ALA A 160 -7.46 32.29 -28.25
N ARG A 161 -6.87 33.41 -28.72
CA ARG A 161 -7.40 34.78 -28.83
C ARG A 161 -6.92 35.76 -27.75
N HIS A 162 -5.69 36.25 -27.90
CA HIS A 162 -5.35 37.67 -28.09
C HIS A 162 -3.83 37.86 -27.93
N ASP A 163 -3.09 37.16 -28.76
CA ASP A 163 -1.66 37.24 -28.92
C ASP A 163 -1.35 38.51 -29.72
N SER A 164 -0.35 39.29 -29.30
CA SER A 164 0.03 40.59 -29.88
C SER A 164 0.64 40.54 -31.29
N ASN A 165 0.29 39.53 -32.09
CA ASN A 165 0.55 39.45 -33.53
C ASN A 165 -0.74 39.69 -34.33
N VAL A 166 -1.47 40.74 -33.97
CA VAL A 166 -2.44 41.43 -34.83
C VAL A 166 -2.00 42.88 -34.95
#